data_AF-A0A5B8XU05-F1
#
_entry.id   AF-A0A5B8XU05-F1
#
_cell.length_a   1.000
_cell.length_b   1.000
_cell.length_c   1.000
_cell.angle_alpha   90.00
_cell.angle_beta   90.00
_cell.angle_gamma   90.00
#
_symmetry.space_group_name_H-M   'P 1'
#
loop_
_entity.id
_entity.type
_entity.pdbx_description
1 polymer ?
#
loop_
_entity_poly.entity_id
_entity_poly.type
_entity_poly.pdbx_seq_one_letter_code
_entity_poly.pdbx_strand_id
1 'polypeptide(L)'
;MSTYTLHKILNPPFRSHDPLRELLDFYSVNGYTALTQIEGELPESFREPLVQEDEGDDEPESPESEIESPEEGLSSIKLFRGKKGASIWSSDMTELYAEVRVEALSSGIKISYEVETTLQHFTQEDRDFWDREVANAEKFLTGKVDQPIDWRGNESIRVEAQQKEILFFGVKAMVVTMAVVFLAQFFAC
;
A
#
# COMPACT_ATOMS: atom_id res chain seq x y z
N MET A 1 -5.09 20.69 -1.98
CA MET A 1 -4.08 19.62 -2.02
C MET A 1 -4.70 18.49 -2.80
N SER A 2 -4.08 18.05 -3.89
CA SER A 2 -4.63 16.96 -4.70
C SER A 2 -4.16 15.64 -4.13
N THR A 3 -5.11 14.72 -3.93
CA THR A 3 -4.84 13.37 -3.44
C THR A 3 -5.46 12.37 -4.38
N TYR A 4 -4.78 11.24 -4.55
CA TYR A 4 -5.34 10.05 -5.18
C TYR A 4 -5.76 9.08 -4.08
N THR A 5 -7.00 8.60 -4.15
CA THR A 5 -7.56 7.66 -3.20
C THR A 5 -7.90 6.34 -3.88
N LEU A 6 -7.59 5.24 -3.21
CA LEU A 6 -7.90 3.88 -3.67
C LEU A 6 -8.40 3.07 -2.49
N HIS A 7 -9.56 2.43 -2.66
CA HIS A 7 -10.16 1.56 -1.64
C HIS A 7 -10.38 0.17 -2.22
N LYS A 8 -9.97 -0.85 -1.48
CA LYS A 8 -10.17 -2.25 -1.85
C LYS A 8 -10.59 -3.06 -0.64
N ILE A 9 -11.62 -3.89 -0.83
CA ILE A 9 -11.99 -4.93 0.13
C ILE A 9 -11.41 -6.25 -0.37
N LEU A 10 -10.61 -6.88 0.48
CA LEU A 10 -10.05 -8.21 0.29
C LEU A 10 -10.94 -9.20 1.03
N ASN A 11 -11.43 -10.20 0.30
CA ASN A 11 -12.33 -11.20 0.87
C ASN A 11 -11.54 -12.48 1.21
N PRO A 12 -11.97 -13.24 2.22
CA PRO A 12 -11.42 -14.57 2.52
C PRO A 12 -11.61 -15.55 1.33
N PRO A 13 -10.88 -16.68 1.29
CA PRO A 13 -10.00 -17.20 2.35
C PRO A 13 -8.61 -16.54 2.37
N PHE A 14 -8.11 -16.28 3.58
CA PHE A 14 -6.72 -15.87 3.82
C PHE A 14 -5.89 -17.08 4.25
N ARG A 15 -4.57 -17.04 3.99
CA ARG A 15 -3.68 -18.16 4.30
C ARG A 15 -3.32 -18.27 5.80
N SER A 16 -3.41 -17.16 6.53
CA SER A 16 -3.04 -17.05 7.95
C SER A 16 -4.26 -16.69 8.80
N HIS A 17 -4.23 -17.11 10.07
CA HIS A 17 -5.19 -16.72 11.10
C HIS A 17 -5.04 -15.24 11.51
N ASP A 18 -3.88 -14.63 11.29
CA ASP A 18 -3.63 -13.19 11.49
C ASP A 18 -3.22 -12.54 10.16
N PRO A 19 -4.20 -12.20 9.29
CA PRO A 19 -3.92 -11.59 8.00
C PRO A 19 -3.46 -10.12 8.12
N LEU A 20 -3.73 -9.44 9.24
CA LEU A 20 -3.24 -8.08 9.44
C LEU A 20 -1.73 -8.06 9.69
N ARG A 21 -1.23 -9.03 10.47
CA ARG A 21 0.22 -9.21 10.65
C ARG A 21 0.92 -9.52 9.34
N GLU A 22 0.34 -10.35 8.49
CA GLU A 22 0.91 -10.62 7.16
C GLU A 22 0.95 -9.37 6.27
N LEU A 23 -0.12 -8.56 6.28
CA LEU A 23 -0.10 -7.28 5.56
C LEU A 23 0.96 -6.34 6.09
N LEU A 24 1.17 -6.30 7.41
CA LEU A 24 2.23 -5.50 8.02
C LEU A 24 3.61 -5.94 7.49
N ASP A 25 3.88 -7.24 7.41
CA ASP A 25 5.13 -7.77 6.86
C ASP A 25 5.27 -7.43 5.36
N PHE A 26 4.20 -7.55 4.57
CA PHE A 26 4.16 -7.15 3.16
C PHE A 26 4.52 -5.67 2.97
N TYR A 27 3.89 -4.80 3.75
CA TYR A 27 4.10 -3.35 3.66
C TYR A 27 5.47 -2.94 4.17
N SER A 28 6.00 -3.61 5.20
CA SER A 28 7.36 -3.39 5.70
C SER A 28 8.41 -3.63 4.61
N VAL A 29 8.27 -4.72 3.84
CA VAL A 29 9.17 -5.02 2.70
C VAL A 29 9.08 -3.96 1.59
N ASN A 30 7.88 -3.38 1.38
CA ASN A 30 7.66 -2.30 0.42
C ASN A 30 7.99 -0.89 0.96
N GLY A 31 8.69 -0.81 2.09
CA GLY A 31 9.24 0.42 2.65
C GLY A 31 8.24 1.29 3.41
N TYR A 32 7.12 0.72 3.86
CA TYR A 32 6.20 1.41 4.74
C TYR A 32 6.65 1.33 6.20
N THR A 33 6.43 2.41 6.92
CA THR A 33 6.60 2.48 8.37
C THR A 33 5.23 2.46 9.02
N ALA A 34 5.00 1.50 9.91
CA ALA A 34 3.82 1.49 10.76
C ALA A 34 3.94 2.58 11.83
N LEU A 35 2.88 3.38 11.97
CA LEU A 35 2.71 4.27 13.11
C LEU A 35 1.74 3.53 14.02
N THR A 36 2.25 3.10 15.16
CA THR A 36 1.68 2.10 16.08
C THR A 36 0.18 2.27 16.33
N GLN A 37 -0.53 1.13 16.31
CA GLN A 37 -1.86 0.79 16.85
C GLN A 37 -2.88 1.92 17.04
N ILE A 38 -3.99 1.84 16.31
CA ILE A 38 -5.27 2.37 16.83
C ILE A 38 -5.92 1.19 17.55
N GLU A 39 -5.81 1.17 18.89
CA GLU A 39 -6.58 0.26 19.74
C GLU A 39 -8.06 0.44 19.43
N GLY A 40 -8.70 -0.65 19.03
CA GLY A 40 -10.13 -0.73 18.82
C GLY A 40 -10.53 -2.19 18.96
N GLU A 41 -11.56 -2.45 19.75
CA GLU A 41 -12.08 -3.80 19.96
C GLU A 41 -12.43 -4.45 18.61
N LEU A 42 -11.92 -5.67 18.37
CA LEU A 42 -12.32 -6.47 17.22
C LEU A 42 -13.86 -6.64 17.21
N PRO A 43 -14.52 -6.57 16.05
CA PRO A 43 -15.95 -6.84 15.98
C PRO A 43 -16.24 -8.27 16.46
N GLU A 44 -17.22 -8.42 17.37
CA GLU A 44 -17.58 -9.68 18.04
C GLU A 44 -17.79 -10.87 17.07
N SER A 45 -18.07 -10.60 15.79
CA SER A 45 -18.21 -11.62 14.74
C SER A 45 -16.95 -12.46 14.48
N PHE A 46 -15.78 -12.08 14.99
CA PHE A 46 -14.55 -12.87 14.94
C PHE A 46 -14.34 -13.79 16.15
N ARG A 47 -15.14 -13.64 17.22
CA ARG A 47 -15.15 -14.61 18.32
C ARG A 47 -16.06 -15.75 17.91
N GLU A 48 -15.47 -16.87 17.48
CA GLU A 48 -16.25 -18.10 17.30
C GLU A 48 -17.04 -18.39 18.59
N PRO A 49 -18.33 -18.75 18.51
CA PRO A 49 -19.07 -19.14 19.69
C PRO A 49 -18.49 -20.47 20.18
N LEU A 50 -17.76 -20.42 21.31
CA LEU A 50 -17.41 -21.61 22.07
C LEU A 50 -18.71 -22.34 22.40
N VAL A 51 -18.91 -23.48 21.75
CA VAL A 51 -19.97 -24.43 22.07
C VAL A 51 -19.69 -24.91 23.50
N GLN A 52 -20.38 -24.32 24.47
CA GLN A 52 -20.47 -24.88 25.81
C GLN A 52 -21.43 -26.07 25.72
N GLU A 53 -20.86 -27.27 25.62
CA GLU A 53 -21.59 -28.49 25.94
C GLU A 53 -21.81 -28.52 27.46
N ASP A 54 -23.09 -28.48 27.80
CA ASP A 54 -23.69 -28.54 29.13
C ASP A 54 -23.62 -29.99 29.65
N GLU A 55 -22.96 -30.24 30.79
CA GLU A 55 -23.25 -31.39 31.64
C GLU A 55 -22.68 -31.25 33.06
N GLY A 56 -23.56 -31.16 34.05
CA GLY A 56 -23.39 -31.84 35.34
C GLY A 56 -22.96 -31.02 36.57
N ASP A 57 -23.87 -30.94 37.54
CA ASP A 57 -23.68 -30.49 38.94
C ASP A 57 -22.46 -31.12 39.64
N ASP A 58 -21.64 -30.31 40.34
CA ASP A 58 -21.28 -30.47 41.77
C ASP A 58 -20.22 -29.43 42.27
N GLU A 59 -20.53 -28.77 43.39
CA GLU A 59 -19.74 -28.00 44.38
C GLU A 59 -18.73 -26.87 44.01
N PRO A 60 -18.65 -25.79 44.83
CA PRO A 60 -17.84 -24.60 44.51
C PRO A 60 -16.42 -24.68 45.11
N GLU A 61 -15.46 -25.19 44.35
CA GLU A 61 -14.06 -24.87 44.57
C GLU A 61 -13.65 -23.70 43.68
N SER A 62 -13.17 -22.61 44.29
CA SER A 62 -12.61 -21.45 43.59
C SER A 62 -11.49 -21.89 42.66
N PRO A 63 -11.62 -21.73 41.33
CA PRO A 63 -10.46 -21.72 40.48
C PRO A 63 -9.95 -20.29 40.44
N GLU A 64 -8.70 -20.14 40.86
CA GLU A 64 -7.85 -19.02 40.47
C GLU A 64 -8.05 -18.77 38.98
N SER A 65 -8.73 -17.67 38.66
CA SER A 65 -8.95 -17.25 37.28
C SER A 65 -7.58 -16.99 36.66
N GLU A 66 -7.12 -17.95 35.87
CA GLU A 66 -6.08 -17.78 34.88
C GLU A 66 -6.36 -16.47 34.16
N ILE A 67 -5.41 -15.54 34.29
CA ILE A 67 -5.41 -14.29 33.55
C ILE A 67 -5.24 -14.72 32.08
N GLU A 68 -6.35 -14.91 31.37
CA GLU A 68 -6.38 -14.94 29.92
C GLU A 68 -5.64 -13.69 29.45
N SER A 69 -4.44 -13.92 28.91
CA SER A 69 -3.69 -12.88 28.23
C SER A 69 -4.61 -12.35 27.13
N PRO A 70 -5.01 -11.07 27.15
CA PRO A 70 -5.84 -10.55 26.09
C PRO A 70 -4.91 -10.47 24.88
N GLU A 71 -4.96 -11.48 24.00
CA GLU A 71 -4.52 -11.31 22.63
C GLU A 71 -5.48 -10.30 21.98
N GLU A 72 -5.28 -9.02 22.28
CA GLU A 72 -5.93 -7.90 21.62
C GLU A 72 -5.47 -7.91 20.17
N GLY A 73 -6.17 -8.68 19.35
CA GLY A 73 -5.93 -8.70 17.92
C GLY A 73 -6.13 -7.30 17.35
N LEU A 74 -5.20 -6.90 16.47
CA LEU A 74 -5.24 -5.61 15.80
C LEU A 74 -6.57 -5.49 15.04
N SER A 75 -7.32 -4.40 15.21
CA SER A 75 -8.52 -4.13 14.39
C SER A 75 -8.20 -3.22 13.20
N SER A 76 -7.17 -2.38 13.34
CA SER A 76 -6.69 -1.53 12.26
C SER A 76 -5.20 -1.19 12.37
N ILE A 77 -4.58 -0.94 11.21
CA ILE A 77 -3.17 -0.56 11.09
C ILE A 77 -3.08 0.66 10.19
N LYS A 78 -2.27 1.63 10.61
CA LYS A 78 -1.94 2.81 9.83
C LYS A 78 -0.45 2.80 9.43
N LEU A 79 -0.21 2.89 8.13
CA LEU A 79 1.09 2.74 7.49
C LEU A 79 1.39 3.98 6.67
N PHE A 80 2.67 4.35 6.59
CA PHE A 80 3.12 5.51 5.82
C PHE A 80 4.34 5.17 4.98
N ARG A 81 4.41 5.71 3.77
CA ARG A 81 5.59 5.66 2.91
C ARG A 81 5.89 7.06 2.37
N GLY A 82 7.16 7.29 2.02
CA GLY A 82 7.61 8.48 1.31
C GLY A 82 7.66 9.74 2.17
N LYS A 83 7.79 10.89 1.52
CA LYS A 83 7.95 12.19 2.19
C LYS A 83 6.87 13.17 1.76
N LYS A 84 6.23 13.84 2.73
CA LYS A 84 5.25 14.91 2.46
C LYS A 84 5.86 15.98 1.55
N GLY A 85 5.13 16.39 0.53
CA GLY A 85 5.59 17.35 -0.47
C GLY A 85 6.45 16.75 -1.60
N ALA A 86 6.83 15.46 -1.55
CA ALA A 86 7.62 14.82 -2.60
C ALA A 86 6.98 14.90 -3.99
N SER A 87 5.66 15.05 -4.01
CA SER A 87 4.86 15.29 -5.21
C SER A 87 5.38 16.46 -6.09
N ILE A 88 6.06 17.45 -5.51
CA ILE A 88 6.55 18.62 -6.24
C ILE A 88 7.82 18.31 -7.06
N TRP A 89 8.65 17.34 -6.64
CA TRP A 89 9.99 17.14 -7.20
C TRP A 89 10.31 15.71 -7.63
N SER A 90 9.49 14.72 -7.25
CA SER A 90 9.75 13.31 -7.57
C SER A 90 8.61 12.71 -8.37
N SER A 91 8.92 12.10 -9.52
CA SER A 91 7.97 11.28 -10.28
C SER A 91 8.01 9.79 -9.89
N ASP A 92 8.83 9.43 -8.91
CA ASP A 92 8.93 8.07 -8.38
C ASP A 92 7.76 7.82 -7.40
N MET A 93 6.88 6.87 -7.76
CA MET A 93 5.69 6.56 -6.96
C MET A 93 6.03 6.04 -5.56
N THR A 94 7.23 5.49 -5.37
CA THR A 94 7.68 4.96 -4.09
C THR A 94 8.20 6.05 -3.14
N GLU A 95 8.59 7.21 -3.67
CA GLU A 95 9.00 8.37 -2.88
C GLU A 95 7.83 9.26 -2.45
N LEU A 96 6.68 9.14 -3.13
CA LEU A 96 5.48 9.91 -2.82
C LEU A 96 4.97 9.59 -1.42
N TYR A 97 4.46 10.62 -0.74
CA TYR A 97 3.79 10.44 0.53
C TYR A 97 2.49 9.64 0.33
N ALA A 98 2.45 8.45 0.90
CA ALA A 98 1.29 7.58 0.87
C ALA A 98 0.91 7.17 2.30
N GLU A 99 -0.36 7.35 2.62
CA GLU A 99 -0.98 6.82 3.84
C GLU A 99 -1.82 5.60 3.47
N VAL A 100 -1.57 4.47 4.13
CA VAL A 100 -2.33 3.24 3.96
C VAL A 100 -3.01 2.91 5.27
N ARG A 101 -4.33 2.71 5.23
CA ARG A 101 -5.13 2.22 6.34
C ARG A 101 -5.63 0.84 6.01
N VAL A 102 -5.37 -0.09 6.91
CA VAL A 102 -5.84 -1.47 6.85
C VAL A 102 -6.82 -1.66 7.99
N GLU A 103 -8.06 -2.06 7.70
CA GLU A 103 -9.15 -2.22 8.66
C GLU A 103 -9.69 -3.65 8.54
N ALA A 104 -9.74 -4.39 9.65
CA ALA A 104 -10.47 -5.66 9.70
C ALA A 104 -11.98 -5.38 9.73
N LEU A 105 -12.71 -6.04 8.83
CA LEU A 105 -14.17 -6.01 8.73
C LEU A 105 -14.70 -7.42 8.93
N SER A 106 -15.97 -7.56 9.34
CA SER A 106 -16.62 -8.87 9.44
C SER A 106 -16.64 -9.66 8.11
N SER A 107 -16.56 -8.99 6.97
CA SER A 107 -16.55 -9.59 5.64
C SER A 107 -15.15 -9.77 5.02
N GLY A 108 -14.08 -9.30 5.67
CA GLY A 108 -12.73 -9.34 5.11
C GLY A 108 -11.84 -8.19 5.60
N ILE A 109 -10.93 -7.72 4.76
CA ILE A 109 -10.00 -6.63 5.10
C ILE A 109 -10.18 -5.49 4.11
N LYS A 110 -10.38 -4.28 4.63
CA LYS A 110 -10.43 -3.07 3.82
C LYS A 110 -9.09 -2.37 3.85
N ILE A 111 -8.56 -2.13 2.66
CA ILE A 111 -7.32 -1.38 2.43
C ILE A 111 -7.69 -0.05 1.79
N SER A 112 -7.23 1.06 2.37
CA SER A 112 -7.46 2.41 1.88
C SER A 112 -6.15 3.15 1.72
N TYR A 113 -5.87 3.62 0.50
CA TYR A 113 -4.71 4.44 0.17
C TYR A 113 -5.14 5.89 0.04
N GLU A 114 -4.31 6.78 0.55
CA GLU A 114 -4.33 8.20 0.25
C GLU A 114 -2.92 8.62 -0.14
N VAL A 115 -2.74 8.95 -1.42
CA VAL A 115 -1.45 9.31 -2.01
C VAL A 115 -1.44 10.80 -2.33
N GLU A 116 -0.41 11.50 -1.90
CA GLU A 116 -0.21 12.91 -2.23
C GLU A 116 0.27 13.05 -3.68
N THR A 117 -0.54 13.73 -4.51
CA THR A 117 -0.24 13.94 -5.95
C THR A 117 -0.22 15.42 -6.30
N THR A 118 0.13 16.28 -5.35
CA THR A 118 0.08 17.74 -5.52
C THR A 118 1.03 18.20 -6.64
N LEU A 119 0.51 18.99 -7.57
CA LEU A 119 1.25 19.50 -8.74
C LEU A 119 1.80 18.43 -9.72
N GLN A 120 1.39 17.17 -9.56
CA GLN A 120 1.73 16.12 -10.51
C GLN A 120 0.67 15.94 -11.58
N HIS A 121 1.14 15.63 -12.79
CA HIS A 121 0.29 15.05 -13.81
C HIS A 121 0.14 13.55 -13.54
N PHE A 122 -0.86 13.18 -12.76
CA PHE A 122 -1.07 11.81 -12.31
C PHE A 122 -1.68 10.94 -13.43
N THR A 123 -0.83 10.14 -14.06
CA THR A 123 -1.15 9.38 -15.28
C THR A 123 -1.93 8.10 -14.98
N GLN A 124 -2.32 7.35 -16.03
CA GLN A 124 -2.88 6.02 -15.85
C GLN A 124 -1.83 5.01 -15.36
N GLU A 125 -0.58 5.11 -15.84
CA GLU A 125 0.51 4.23 -15.40
C GLU A 125 0.77 4.35 -13.90
N ASP A 126 0.65 5.56 -13.36
CA ASP A 126 0.81 5.84 -11.92
C ASP A 126 -0.33 5.19 -11.13
N ARG A 127 -1.57 5.23 -11.62
CA ARG A 127 -2.72 4.51 -11.00
C ARG A 127 -2.49 3.01 -11.03
N ASP A 128 -2.05 2.48 -12.17
CA ASP A 128 -1.80 1.06 -12.34
C ASP A 128 -0.69 0.55 -11.40
N PHE A 129 0.26 1.41 -11.00
CA PHE A 129 1.24 1.08 -9.97
C PHE A 129 0.57 0.77 -8.63
N TRP A 130 -0.30 1.65 -8.15
CA TRP A 130 -1.01 1.48 -6.88
C TRP A 130 -2.01 0.31 -6.93
N ASP A 131 -2.69 0.13 -8.06
CA ASP A 131 -3.58 -1.02 -8.27
C ASP A 131 -2.81 -2.34 -8.23
N ARG A 132 -1.60 -2.39 -8.81
CA ARG A 132 -0.73 -3.56 -8.74
C ARG A 132 -0.26 -3.82 -7.30
N GLU A 133 0.11 -2.78 -6.55
CA GLU A 133 0.54 -2.92 -5.16
C GLU A 133 -0.56 -3.58 -4.30
N VAL A 134 -1.80 -3.09 -4.42
CA VAL A 134 -2.98 -3.69 -3.75
C VAL A 134 -3.25 -5.12 -4.22
N ALA A 135 -3.19 -5.37 -5.53
CA ALA A 135 -3.40 -6.72 -6.07
C ALA A 135 -2.32 -7.71 -5.60
N ASN A 136 -1.10 -7.25 -5.35
CA ASN A 136 -0.04 -8.10 -4.82
C ASN A 136 -0.19 -8.35 -3.31
N ALA A 137 -0.67 -7.37 -2.55
CA ALA A 137 -1.06 -7.58 -1.16
C ALA A 137 -2.16 -8.66 -1.06
N GLU A 138 -3.16 -8.62 -1.94
CA GLU A 138 -4.20 -9.65 -2.06
C GLU A 138 -3.62 -11.04 -2.38
N LYS A 139 -2.72 -11.12 -3.38
CA LYS A 139 -2.07 -12.39 -3.75
C LYS A 139 -1.22 -12.96 -2.61
N PHE A 140 -0.51 -12.10 -1.88
CA PHE A 140 0.30 -12.51 -0.74
C PHE A 140 -0.59 -13.08 0.37
N LEU A 141 -1.65 -12.37 0.75
CA LEU A 141 -2.62 -12.81 1.75
C LEU A 141 -3.36 -14.09 1.40
N THR A 142 -3.67 -14.28 0.12
CA THR A 142 -4.36 -15.49 -0.37
C THR A 142 -3.41 -16.65 -0.62
N GLY A 143 -2.11 -16.50 -0.34
CA GLY A 143 -1.11 -17.55 -0.54
C GLY A 143 -0.80 -17.86 -2.01
N LYS A 144 -1.18 -16.99 -2.95
CA LYS A 144 -0.82 -17.12 -4.37
C LYS A 144 0.64 -16.76 -4.63
N VAL A 145 1.27 -16.06 -3.69
CA VAL A 145 2.68 -15.71 -3.70
C VAL A 145 3.24 -15.97 -2.30
N ASP A 146 4.34 -16.71 -2.24
CA ASP A 146 4.92 -17.15 -0.95
C ASP A 146 5.59 -15.99 -0.19
N GLN A 147 6.23 -15.07 -0.93
CA GLN A 147 7.01 -13.96 -0.38
C GLN A 147 6.56 -12.61 -0.92
N PRO A 148 6.58 -11.53 -0.11
CA PRO A 148 6.25 -10.21 -0.60
C PRO A 148 7.30 -9.74 -1.61
N ILE A 149 6.83 -9.22 -2.74
CA ILE A 149 7.70 -8.67 -3.78
C ILE A 149 7.92 -7.19 -3.46
N ASP A 150 9.18 -6.76 -3.37
CA ASP A 150 9.56 -5.35 -3.26
C ASP A 150 9.49 -4.68 -4.65
N TRP A 151 8.54 -3.77 -4.83
CA TRP A 151 8.33 -3.10 -6.12
C TRP A 151 9.22 -1.90 -6.35
N ARG A 152 10.00 -1.46 -5.34
CA ARG A 152 10.84 -0.26 -5.46
C ARG A 152 11.88 -0.40 -6.56
N GLY A 153 12.49 -1.58 -6.70
CA GLY A 153 13.46 -1.84 -7.77
C GLY A 153 12.85 -1.71 -9.17
N ASN A 154 11.61 -2.18 -9.37
CA ASN A 154 10.92 -2.08 -10.65
C ASN A 154 10.56 -0.63 -10.98
N GLU A 155 10.20 0.15 -9.96
CA GLU A 155 9.88 1.56 -10.11
C GLU A 155 11.12 2.40 -10.47
N SER A 156 12.27 2.14 -9.85
CA SER A 156 13.53 2.81 -10.23
C SER A 156 13.87 2.61 -11.71
N ILE A 157 13.66 1.40 -12.25
CA ILE A 157 13.87 1.10 -13.67
C ILE A 157 12.90 1.91 -14.56
N ARG A 158 11.61 2.01 -14.16
CA ARG A 158 10.61 2.81 -14.88
C ARG A 158 10.99 4.29 -14.91
N VAL A 159 11.36 4.84 -13.75
CA VAL A 159 11.75 6.25 -13.61
C VAL A 159 12.98 6.55 -14.46
N GLU A 160 13.99 5.69 -14.47
CA GLU A 160 15.16 5.83 -15.34
C GLU A 160 14.79 5.82 -16.84
N ALA A 161 13.88 4.94 -17.24
CA ALA A 161 13.43 4.86 -18.63
C ALA A 161 12.70 6.15 -19.07
N GLN A 162 11.81 6.68 -18.22
CA GLN A 162 11.13 7.95 -18.48
C GLN A 162 12.10 9.13 -18.53
N GLN A 163 13.08 9.19 -17.62
CA GLN A 163 14.12 10.23 -17.66
C GLN A 163 14.93 10.19 -18.96
N LYS A 164 15.31 9.00 -19.43
CA LYS A 164 16.00 8.82 -20.71
C LYS A 164 15.15 9.28 -21.89
N GLU A 165 13.85 8.99 -21.89
CA GLU A 165 12.94 9.42 -22.96
C GLU A 165 12.78 10.94 -23.00
N ILE A 166 12.60 11.59 -21.84
CA ILE A 166 12.52 13.05 -21.73
C ILE A 166 13.80 13.70 -22.25
N LEU A 167 14.96 13.17 -21.86
CA LEU A 167 16.26 13.66 -22.31
C LEU A 167 16.42 13.50 -23.82
N PHE A 168 16.03 12.34 -24.37
CA PHE A 168 16.11 12.09 -25.81
C PHE A 168 15.17 13.00 -26.63
N PHE A 169 13.96 13.25 -26.12
CA PHE A 169 13.04 14.20 -26.72
C PHE A 169 13.60 15.63 -26.69
N GLY A 170 14.16 16.05 -25.55
CA GLY A 170 14.80 17.36 -25.41
C GLY A 170 15.96 17.56 -26.39
N VAL A 171 16.83 16.55 -26.55
CA VAL A 171 17.93 16.59 -27.53
C VAL A 171 17.40 16.69 -28.96
N LYS A 172 16.38 15.90 -29.33
CA LYS A 172 15.75 15.98 -30.67
C LYS A 172 15.14 17.36 -30.93
N ALA A 173 14.40 17.90 -29.97
CA ALA A 173 13.77 19.22 -30.09
C ALA A 173 14.82 20.32 -30.26
N MET A 174 15.93 20.25 -29.51
CA MET A 174 17.07 21.16 -29.65
C MET A 174 17.67 21.10 -31.05
N VAL A 175 17.96 19.89 -31.56
CA VAL A 175 18.54 19.69 -32.90
C VAL A 175 17.62 20.26 -34.00
N VAL A 176 16.32 19.98 -33.92
CA VAL A 176 15.33 20.51 -34.88
C VAL A 176 15.29 22.03 -34.82
N THR A 177 15.27 22.61 -33.61
CA THR A 177 15.25 24.07 -33.43
C THR A 177 16.53 24.72 -33.99
N MET A 178 17.70 24.14 -33.72
CA MET A 178 18.96 24.62 -34.28
C MET A 178 18.97 24.55 -35.81
N ALA A 179 18.47 23.47 -36.41
CA ALA A 179 18.38 23.34 -37.86
C ALA A 179 17.47 24.41 -38.47
N VAL A 180 16.31 24.68 -37.86
CA VAL A 180 15.38 25.71 -38.30
C VAL A 180 16.02 27.10 -38.22
N VAL A 181 16.68 27.43 -37.11
CA VAL A 181 17.38 28.72 -36.95
C VAL A 181 18.50 28.87 -37.97
N PHE A 182 19.30 27.82 -38.18
CA PHE A 182 20.40 27.85 -39.13
C PHE A 182 19.92 28.03 -40.58
N LEU A 183 18.88 27.31 -40.98
CA LEU A 183 18.26 27.47 -42.31
C LEU A 183 17.69 28.88 -42.49
N ALA A 184 17.00 29.42 -41.48
CA ALA A 184 16.47 30.77 -41.54
C ALA A 184 17.57 31.83 -41.72
N GLN A 185 18.70 31.67 -41.02
CA GLN A 185 19.85 32.57 -41.19
C GLN A 185 20.51 32.42 -42.57
N PHE A 186 20.65 31.19 -43.07
CA PHE A 186 21.26 30.92 -44.37
C PHE A 186 20.48 31.56 -45.53
N PHE A 187 19.15 31.52 -45.49
CA PHE A 187 18.30 32.15 -46.52
C PHE A 187 18.11 33.66 -46.34
N ALA A 188 18.55 34.24 -45.21
CA ALA A 188 18.47 35.68 -44.95
C ALA A 188 19.73 36.45 -45.38
N CYS A 189 20.81 35.75 -45.75
CA CYS A 189 22.02 36.30 -46.35
C CYS A 189 22.01 36.17 -47.88
#